data_AF-A0A7L1JBW8-F1
#
_entry.id   AF-A0A7L1JBW8-F1
#
_cell.length_a   1.000
_cell.length_b   1.000
_cell.length_c   1.000
_cell.angle_alpha   90.00
_cell.angle_beta   90.00
_cell.angle_gamma   90.00
#
_symmetry.space_group_name_H-M   'P 1'
#
loop_
_entity.id
_entity.type
_entity.pdbx_description
1 polymer ?
#
loop_
_entity_poly.entity_id
_entity_poly.type
_entity_poly.pdbx_seq_one_letter_code
_entity_poly.pdbx_strand_id
1 'polypeptide(L)'
;DKAASARSAGRRVVVHLDLDCFYAQVEMIRNPELRDKPLGVQQKNIVVTCNYEARKRGVKKLMSVRDAKETCPQLTLVNGEDLTPYREMSYKVTELLGEFCPLVERLGFDENFVDITEIVEARLKQVQQSGCCRVCVSGHVYNNQAINLQDATHVSLVIGSQIAEELREAIYARLGLTGCAGVASNKLLSKLVSGTFKPNQQTVLLPESCQDLLRSLEHIQKVPGIGYKTTKRLETLGVRNVCDLQAFPSAVLEKELGVSNAQRIQKLSYGEDDSPVTPSGPPQSFSDEDSFKKCSSEVEVKEKIEELLHNLLDRIDKDGRQPHTVRLTIRQFSSTDKWFNRESRQCPIPPHLIQKFGKESSNVISPLVDILMKLFRKMIDVELPFHLTLLSVCFSNLKDVPSSKKGSIGFYLKQMSPPLGSSKRVREVEDVSQGEGSPSWNQSCNRTATAKTRKLSEEKKSNIKKAGIPNFPFRLFPADIDQEVFRELPEDIKKEILCEK
;
A
#
# COMPACT_ATOMS: atom_id res chain seq x y z
N ASP A 1 -25.08 1.13 -2.40
CA ASP A 1 -24.99 2.32 -1.54
C ASP A 1 -24.00 3.37 -2.04
N LYS A 2 -24.35 4.09 -3.12
CA LYS A 2 -23.55 5.21 -3.67
C LYS A 2 -23.90 6.57 -3.03
N ALA A 3 -24.78 6.60 -2.03
CA ALA A 3 -25.31 7.81 -1.41
C ALA A 3 -24.39 8.41 -0.33
N ALA A 4 -23.30 7.73 0.07
CA ALA A 4 -22.31 8.28 1.01
C ALA A 4 -21.21 9.13 0.34
N SER A 5 -21.18 9.19 -0.99
CA SER A 5 -20.06 9.78 -1.77
C SER A 5 -20.25 11.26 -2.15
N ALA A 6 -21.33 11.91 -1.71
CA ALA A 6 -21.62 13.30 -2.06
C ALA A 6 -21.97 14.14 -0.82
N ARG A 7 -21.26 13.91 0.30
CA ARG A 7 -21.20 14.93 1.34
C ARG A 7 -20.42 16.12 0.73
N SER A 8 -21.02 17.30 0.79
CA SER A 8 -20.36 18.61 0.69
C SER A 8 -18.92 18.52 1.20
N ALA A 9 -17.97 19.20 0.56
CA ALA A 9 -16.57 19.33 0.98
C ALA A 9 -16.47 20.00 2.37
N GLY A 10 -16.92 19.28 3.40
CA GLY A 10 -16.87 19.65 4.79
C GLY A 10 -15.43 19.64 5.25
N ARG A 11 -15.15 20.43 6.29
CA ARG A 11 -13.85 20.54 6.93
C ARG A 11 -13.50 19.23 7.61
N ARG A 12 -12.92 18.28 6.86
CA ARG A 12 -12.45 17.01 7.39
C ARG A 12 -11.42 17.24 8.48
N VAL A 13 -11.42 16.38 9.49
CA VAL A 13 -10.38 16.32 10.51
C VAL A 13 -9.86 14.90 10.55
N VAL A 14 -8.59 14.73 10.17
CA VAL A 14 -7.92 13.44 10.05
C VAL A 14 -6.78 13.38 11.05
N VAL A 15 -6.69 12.27 11.77
CA VAL A 15 -5.56 11.95 12.64
C VAL A 15 -4.73 10.87 11.97
N HIS A 16 -3.42 11.08 11.89
CA HIS A 16 -2.44 10.04 11.57
C HIS A 16 -1.68 9.66 12.84
N LEU A 17 -1.62 8.37 13.14
CA LEU A 17 -0.87 7.79 14.26
C LEU A 17 0.33 7.00 13.72
N ASP A 18 1.52 7.21 14.27
CA ASP A 18 2.79 6.54 13.93
C ASP A 18 3.45 6.04 15.22
N LEU A 19 3.50 4.72 15.41
CA LEU A 19 4.04 4.12 16.64
C LEU A 19 5.56 4.25 16.73
N ASP A 20 6.04 4.56 17.93
CA ASP A 20 7.45 4.78 18.19
C ASP A 20 8.26 3.50 18.05
N CYS A 21 9.23 3.50 17.13
CA CYS A 21 10.20 2.40 16.94
C CYS A 21 9.55 1.00 17.03
N PHE A 22 8.40 0.83 16.37
CA PHE A 22 7.40 -0.21 16.66
C PHE A 22 7.94 -1.60 17.03
N TYR A 23 8.78 -2.23 16.19
CA TYR A 23 9.27 -3.57 16.51
C TYR A 23 10.11 -3.60 17.80
N ALA A 24 10.98 -2.60 18.00
CA ALA A 24 11.76 -2.50 19.24
C ALA A 24 10.84 -2.28 20.46
N GLN A 25 9.75 -1.54 20.30
CA GLN A 25 8.79 -1.33 21.37
C GLN A 25 8.02 -2.61 21.72
N VAL A 26 7.61 -3.40 20.73
CA VAL A 26 7.01 -4.72 20.94
C VAL A 26 7.99 -5.64 21.67
N GLU A 27 9.27 -5.68 21.28
CA GLU A 27 10.28 -6.48 21.97
C GLU A 27 10.53 -6.00 23.41
N MET A 28 10.50 -4.69 23.68
CA MET A 28 10.61 -4.13 25.03
C MET A 28 9.37 -4.38 25.92
N ILE A 29 8.21 -4.64 25.31
CA ILE A 29 7.00 -5.09 26.02
C ILE A 29 7.12 -6.57 26.36
N ARG A 30 7.59 -7.39 25.40
CA ARG A 30 7.78 -8.84 25.58
C ARG A 30 8.90 -9.16 26.57
N ASN A 31 9.98 -8.40 26.55
CA ASN A 31 11.10 -8.51 27.48
C ASN A 31 11.43 -7.14 28.10
N PRO A 32 10.88 -6.84 29.29
CA PRO A 32 11.09 -5.56 29.98
C PRO A 32 12.55 -5.21 30.29
N GLU A 33 13.46 -6.19 30.39
CA GLU A 33 14.89 -5.95 30.65
C GLU A 33 15.61 -5.20 29.52
N LEU A 34 14.96 -5.07 28.36
CA LEU A 34 15.49 -4.38 27.18
C LEU A 34 15.18 -2.88 27.15
N ARG A 35 14.29 -2.38 28.02
CA ARG A 35 13.80 -0.99 27.98
C ARG A 35 14.90 0.06 28.12
N ASP A 36 15.81 -0.17 29.06
CA ASP A 36 16.89 0.77 29.40
C ASP A 36 18.22 0.48 28.67
N LYS A 37 18.21 -0.50 27.74
CA LYS A 37 19.38 -0.89 26.96
C LYS A 37 19.26 -0.37 25.53
N PRO A 38 20.36 0.00 24.85
CA PRO A 38 20.31 0.27 23.43
C PRO A 38 19.93 -1.02 22.69
N LEU A 39 18.76 -1.03 22.05
CA LEU A 39 18.16 -2.19 21.39
C LEU A 39 18.01 -1.93 19.89
N GLY A 40 18.45 -2.89 19.08
CA GLY A 40 18.16 -2.99 17.65
C GLY A 40 17.38 -4.26 17.34
N VAL A 41 16.41 -4.17 16.43
CA VAL A 41 15.74 -5.33 15.86
C VAL A 41 16.44 -5.67 14.54
N GLN A 42 16.92 -6.91 14.43
CA GLN A 42 17.71 -7.41 13.32
C GLN A 42 16.86 -8.28 12.41
N GLN A 43 16.95 -8.03 11.10
CA GLN A 43 16.46 -8.92 10.06
C GLN A 43 17.61 -9.21 9.09
N LYS A 44 18.01 -10.47 8.96
CA LYS A 44 19.24 -10.86 8.26
C LYS A 44 20.44 -10.04 8.77
N ASN A 45 21.05 -9.21 7.92
CA ASN A 45 22.22 -8.38 8.29
C ASN A 45 21.88 -6.89 8.45
N ILE A 46 20.60 -6.55 8.64
CA ILE A 46 20.12 -5.17 8.74
C ILE A 46 19.45 -4.95 10.09
N VAL A 47 19.75 -3.82 10.73
CA VAL A 47 18.98 -3.31 11.87
C VAL A 47 17.76 -2.59 11.32
N VAL A 48 16.61 -3.28 11.23
CA VAL A 48 15.39 -2.74 10.61
C VAL A 48 14.87 -1.52 11.37
N THR A 49 14.94 -1.55 12.70
CA THR A 49 14.65 -0.41 13.57
C THR A 49 15.40 -0.57 14.90
N CYS A 50 15.46 0.50 15.67
CA CYS A 50 16.10 0.54 16.98
C CYS A 50 15.33 1.47 17.93
N ASN A 51 15.42 1.20 19.23
CA ASN A 51 14.81 2.03 20.26
C ASN A 51 15.51 3.40 20.37
N TYR A 52 14.87 4.35 21.05
CA TYR A 52 15.42 5.70 21.16
C TYR A 52 16.75 5.74 21.93
N GLU A 53 17.01 4.80 22.84
CA GLU A 53 18.31 4.70 23.52
C GLU A 53 19.46 4.36 22.56
N ALA A 54 19.23 3.46 21.60
CA ALA A 54 20.19 3.21 20.53
C ALA A 54 20.32 4.40 19.56
N ARG A 55 19.22 5.11 19.27
CA ARG A 55 19.25 6.30 18.40
C ARG A 55 20.07 7.45 18.97
N LYS A 56 20.00 7.69 20.29
CA LYS A 56 20.85 8.69 20.97
C LYS A 56 22.34 8.43 20.77
N ARG A 57 22.71 7.15 20.59
CA ARG A 57 24.09 6.70 20.36
C ARG A 57 24.46 6.64 18.88
N GLY A 58 23.62 7.17 17.99
CA GLY A 58 23.90 7.28 16.56
C GLY A 58 23.41 6.11 15.71
N VAL A 59 22.83 5.06 16.29
CA VAL A 59 22.26 3.93 15.51
C VAL A 59 21.02 4.42 14.77
N LYS A 60 20.99 4.23 13.46
CA LYS A 60 19.87 4.63 12.57
C LYS A 60 19.12 3.41 12.06
N LYS A 61 17.87 3.64 11.64
CA LYS A 61 17.06 2.64 10.93
C LYS A 61 17.76 2.22 9.65
N LEU A 62 17.65 0.93 9.30
CA LEU A 62 18.20 0.32 8.09
C LEU A 62 19.74 0.35 8.01
N MET A 63 20.45 0.53 9.12
CA MET A 63 21.90 0.33 9.19
C MET A 63 22.27 -1.15 9.03
N SER A 64 23.46 -1.43 8.49
CA SER A 64 24.01 -2.78 8.57
C SER A 64 24.30 -3.14 10.02
N VAL A 65 24.19 -4.42 10.38
CA VAL A 65 24.51 -4.90 11.73
C VAL A 65 25.95 -4.57 12.11
N ARG A 66 26.87 -4.63 11.14
CA ARG A 66 28.27 -4.25 11.32
C ARG A 66 28.40 -2.79 11.73
N ASP A 67 27.87 -1.87 10.92
CA ASP A 67 28.00 -0.43 11.18
C ASP A 67 27.28 -0.03 12.48
N ALA A 68 26.14 -0.66 12.78
CA ALA A 68 25.40 -0.43 14.02
C ALA A 68 26.20 -0.86 15.26
N LYS A 69 26.92 -1.99 15.20
CA LYS A 69 27.79 -2.49 16.26
C LYS A 69 29.09 -1.67 16.38
N GLU A 70 29.64 -1.20 15.27
CA GLU A 70 30.78 -0.26 15.28
C GLU A 70 30.37 1.08 15.92
N THR A 71 29.16 1.57 15.62
CA THR A 71 28.60 2.80 16.20
C THR A 71 28.25 2.65 17.69
N CYS A 72 27.72 1.49 18.10
CA CYS A 72 27.31 1.20 19.47
C CYS A 72 27.72 -0.23 19.84
N PRO A 73 28.94 -0.44 20.37
CA PRO A 73 29.45 -1.78 20.71
C PRO A 73 28.56 -2.56 21.69
N GLN A 74 27.90 -1.87 22.60
CA GLN A 74 26.97 -2.38 23.61
C GLN A 74 25.53 -2.59 23.10
N LEU A 75 25.26 -2.37 21.80
CA LEU A 75 23.94 -2.56 21.19
C LEU A 75 23.46 -4.00 21.38
N THR A 76 22.30 -4.18 22.00
CA THR A 76 21.62 -5.48 22.08
C THR A 76 20.81 -5.70 20.81
N LEU A 77 20.89 -6.88 20.21
CA LEU A 77 20.16 -7.23 19.00
C LEU A 77 19.16 -8.35 19.28
N VAL A 78 17.93 -8.18 18.80
CA VAL A 78 16.88 -9.21 18.84
C VAL A 78 16.49 -9.55 17.41
N ASN A 79 16.30 -10.84 17.12
CA ASN A 79 15.84 -11.28 15.80
C ASN A 79 14.37 -10.88 15.60
N GLY A 80 14.07 -10.19 14.49
CA GLY A 80 12.72 -9.80 14.12
C GLY A 80 12.30 -10.33 12.75
N GLU A 81 12.81 -11.48 12.33
CA GLU A 81 12.40 -12.14 11.08
C GLU A 81 11.00 -12.75 11.20
N ASP A 82 10.66 -13.31 12.36
CA ASP A 82 9.27 -13.66 12.68
C ASP A 82 8.46 -12.38 12.95
N LEU A 83 7.53 -12.10 12.04
CA LEU A 83 6.69 -10.92 12.09
C LEU A 83 5.39 -11.10 12.89
N THR A 84 5.13 -12.31 13.39
CA THR A 84 3.91 -12.67 14.10
C THR A 84 3.59 -11.73 15.28
N PRO A 85 4.50 -11.50 16.25
CA PRO A 85 4.20 -10.63 17.39
C PRO A 85 3.92 -9.17 16.98
N TYR A 86 4.65 -8.66 15.97
CA TYR A 86 4.44 -7.31 15.47
C TYR A 86 3.10 -7.17 14.74
N ARG A 87 2.72 -8.19 13.96
CA ARG A 87 1.45 -8.23 13.24
C ARG A 87 0.27 -8.28 14.20
N GLU A 88 0.31 -9.15 15.21
CA GLU A 88 -0.74 -9.26 16.22
C GLU A 88 -0.91 -7.94 16.98
N MET A 89 0.19 -7.33 17.42
CA MET A 89 0.13 -6.05 18.10
C MET A 89 -0.41 -4.95 17.19
N SER A 90 -0.04 -4.95 15.92
CA SER A 90 -0.56 -4.01 14.94
C SER A 90 -2.08 -4.12 14.76
N TYR A 91 -2.64 -5.34 14.73
CA TYR A 91 -4.10 -5.53 14.66
C TYR A 91 -4.79 -5.08 15.93
N LYS A 92 -4.23 -5.36 17.12
CA LYS A 92 -4.76 -4.85 18.40
C LYS A 92 -4.87 -3.33 18.42
N VAL A 93 -3.89 -2.63 17.85
CA VAL A 93 -3.94 -1.15 17.72
C VAL A 93 -5.07 -0.73 16.79
N THR A 94 -5.20 -1.31 15.61
CA THR A 94 -6.28 -0.97 14.67
C THR A 94 -7.67 -1.27 15.26
N GLU A 95 -7.83 -2.42 15.92
CA GLU A 95 -9.08 -2.80 16.59
C GLU A 95 -9.45 -1.81 17.69
N LEU A 96 -8.48 -1.45 18.54
CA LEU A 96 -8.66 -0.43 19.58
C LEU A 96 -9.13 0.90 18.99
N LEU A 97 -8.50 1.37 17.91
CA LEU A 97 -8.93 2.60 17.22
C LEU A 97 -10.34 2.47 16.63
N GLY A 98 -10.69 1.27 16.15
CA GLY A 98 -12.01 0.93 15.65
C GLY A 98 -13.13 1.06 16.68
N GLU A 99 -12.82 0.95 17.98
CA GLU A 99 -13.77 1.20 19.06
C GLU A 99 -14.15 2.68 19.18
N PHE A 100 -13.26 3.60 18.79
CA PHE A 100 -13.51 5.05 18.80
C PHE A 100 -14.19 5.52 17.51
N CYS A 101 -13.72 5.05 16.35
CA CYS A 101 -14.24 5.42 15.04
C CYS A 101 -14.16 4.23 14.08
N PRO A 102 -15.20 3.94 13.29
CA PRO A 102 -15.15 2.86 12.30
C PRO A 102 -14.23 3.17 11.09
N LEU A 103 -13.89 4.44 10.86
CA LEU A 103 -13.08 4.88 9.71
C LEU A 103 -11.58 4.86 10.05
N VAL A 104 -11.00 3.65 10.12
CA VAL A 104 -9.57 3.43 10.38
C VAL A 104 -8.88 2.78 9.18
N GLU A 105 -7.92 3.48 8.60
CA GLU A 105 -7.08 2.99 7.50
C GLU A 105 -5.67 2.67 8.00
N ARG A 106 -5.21 1.44 7.77
CA ARG A 106 -3.85 0.99 8.09
C ARG A 106 -2.87 1.38 6.97
N LEU A 107 -1.68 1.82 7.35
CA LEU A 107 -0.54 1.97 6.45
C LEU A 107 0.65 1.21 7.03
N GLY A 108 0.87 -0.02 6.54
CA GLY A 108 1.88 -0.91 7.13
C GLY A 108 1.43 -1.51 8.47
N PHE A 109 2.36 -1.65 9.42
CA PHE A 109 2.10 -2.26 10.74
C PHE A 109 1.99 -1.22 11.86
N ASP A 110 2.66 -0.09 11.73
CA ASP A 110 2.82 0.89 12.81
C ASP A 110 2.07 2.20 12.58
N GLU A 111 1.36 2.33 11.45
CA GLU A 111 0.63 3.55 11.13
C GLU A 111 -0.86 3.31 10.87
N ASN A 112 -1.68 4.25 11.34
CA ASN A 112 -3.13 4.28 11.10
C ASN A 112 -3.59 5.72 10.81
N PHE A 113 -4.50 5.89 9.87
CA PHE A 113 -5.31 7.10 9.70
C PHE A 113 -6.69 6.88 10.31
N VAL A 114 -7.21 7.89 10.98
CA VAL A 114 -8.56 7.91 11.55
C VAL A 114 -9.27 9.18 11.08
N ASP A 115 -10.42 9.04 10.43
CA ASP A 115 -11.29 10.19 10.13
C ASP A 115 -12.18 10.46 11.34
N ILE A 116 -11.92 11.55 12.05
CA ILE A 116 -12.64 11.91 13.27
C ILE A 116 -13.64 13.05 13.04
N THR A 117 -13.95 13.37 11.78
CA THR A 117 -14.79 14.51 11.42
C THR A 117 -16.14 14.48 12.15
N GLU A 118 -16.82 13.33 12.19
CA GLU A 118 -18.12 13.19 12.85
C GLU A 118 -18.01 13.36 14.39
N ILE A 119 -16.92 12.89 15.00
CA ILE A 119 -16.67 13.02 16.44
C ILE A 119 -16.43 14.50 16.80
N VAL A 120 -15.64 15.20 15.98
CA VAL A 120 -15.38 16.63 16.13
C VAL A 120 -16.67 17.44 16.01
N GLU A 121 -17.50 17.17 14.99
CA GLU A 121 -18.79 17.85 14.82
C GLU A 121 -19.73 17.62 16.01
N ALA A 122 -19.75 16.41 16.58
CA ALA A 122 -20.56 16.12 17.76
C ALA A 122 -20.08 16.90 18.99
N ARG A 123 -18.77 16.95 19.25
CA ARG A 123 -18.19 17.73 20.36
C ARG A 123 -18.40 19.22 20.18
N LEU A 124 -18.27 19.73 18.96
CA LEU A 124 -18.50 21.14 18.66
C LEU A 124 -19.94 21.57 19.00
N LYS A 125 -20.94 20.74 18.66
CA LYS A 125 -22.34 21.00 19.02
C LYS A 125 -22.57 21.03 20.52
N GLN A 126 -21.97 20.08 21.26
CA GLN A 126 -22.06 20.04 22.73
C GLN A 126 -21.44 21.28 23.37
N VAL A 127 -20.28 21.69 22.87
CA VAL A 127 -19.56 22.89 23.30
C VAL A 127 -20.40 24.16 23.09
N GLN A 128 -21.02 24.31 21.91
CA GLN A 128 -21.87 25.46 21.60
C GLN A 128 -23.11 25.54 22.50
N GLN A 129 -23.69 24.39 22.86
CA GLN A 129 -24.85 24.31 23.76
C GLN A 129 -24.52 24.64 25.22
N SER A 130 -23.29 24.36 25.65
CA SER A 130 -22.86 24.50 27.05
C SER A 130 -22.53 25.94 27.45
N GLY A 131 -22.48 26.88 26.50
CA GLY A 131 -22.21 28.32 26.74
C GLY A 131 -20.82 28.66 27.27
N CYS A 132 -20.01 27.65 27.59
CA CYS A 132 -18.66 27.79 28.13
C CYS A 132 -17.76 26.73 27.49
N CYS A 133 -16.68 27.17 26.83
CA CYS A 133 -15.52 26.31 26.66
C CYS A 133 -14.26 27.16 26.50
N ARG A 134 -13.22 26.81 27.27
CA ARG A 134 -11.85 27.06 26.83
C ARG A 134 -11.46 25.85 26.00
N VAL A 135 -11.56 25.96 24.67
CA VAL A 135 -10.98 24.93 23.80
C VAL A 135 -9.47 25.15 23.81
N CYS A 136 -8.74 24.22 24.41
CA CYS A 136 -7.28 24.24 24.45
C CYS A 136 -6.73 23.17 23.51
N VAL A 137 -5.61 23.48 22.85
CA VAL A 137 -4.86 22.50 22.08
C VAL A 137 -4.24 21.47 23.00
N SER A 138 -4.23 20.21 22.57
CA SER A 138 -3.42 19.17 23.19
C SER A 138 -2.20 18.89 22.32
N GLY A 139 -1.00 18.99 22.91
CA GLY A 139 0.29 18.89 22.22
C GLY A 139 0.70 20.18 21.51
N HIS A 140 1.41 20.03 20.40
CA HIS A 140 2.05 21.14 19.68
C HIS A 140 1.17 21.72 18.58
N VAL A 141 1.25 23.02 18.37
CA VAL A 141 0.78 23.65 17.12
C VAL A 141 1.99 23.82 16.21
N TYR A 142 1.90 23.28 14.99
CA TYR A 142 2.98 23.42 14.02
C TYR A 142 3.32 24.91 13.78
N ASN A 143 4.62 25.22 13.67
CA ASN A 143 5.14 26.58 13.48
C ASN A 143 4.71 27.61 14.55
N ASN A 144 4.30 27.14 15.74
CA ASN A 144 3.79 28.00 16.81
C ASN A 144 2.68 28.95 16.36
N GLN A 145 1.89 28.55 15.35
CA GLN A 145 0.88 29.39 14.75
C GLN A 145 -0.21 29.77 15.76
N ALA A 146 -0.62 31.05 15.75
CA ALA A 146 -1.68 31.54 16.63
C ALA A 146 -3.05 30.89 16.30
N ILE A 147 -3.75 30.44 17.33
CA ILE A 147 -5.08 29.85 17.21
C ILE A 147 -6.13 30.97 17.21
N ASN A 148 -6.89 31.10 16.13
CA ASN A 148 -8.07 31.96 16.08
C ASN A 148 -9.32 31.17 16.51
N LEU A 149 -9.83 31.42 17.71
CA LEU A 149 -11.04 30.75 18.23
C LEU A 149 -12.34 31.17 17.52
N GLN A 150 -12.30 32.20 16.68
CA GLN A 150 -13.43 32.58 15.82
C GLN A 150 -13.45 31.78 14.51
N ASP A 151 -12.33 31.17 14.13
CA ASP A 151 -12.27 30.29 12.96
C ASP A 151 -12.71 28.88 13.35
N ALA A 152 -13.87 28.47 12.84
CA ALA A 152 -14.39 27.13 13.08
C ALA A 152 -13.47 26.00 12.58
N THR A 153 -12.59 26.23 11.59
CA THR A 153 -11.57 25.28 11.17
C THR A 153 -10.52 25.07 12.25
N HIS A 154 -10.04 26.17 12.85
CA HIS A 154 -9.08 26.10 13.96
C HIS A 154 -9.71 25.38 15.14
N VAL A 155 -10.94 25.74 15.53
CA VAL A 155 -11.65 25.09 16.63
C VAL A 155 -11.81 23.58 16.37
N SER A 156 -12.21 23.17 15.16
CA SER A 156 -12.31 21.75 14.79
C SER A 156 -10.98 21.00 14.91
N LEU A 157 -9.87 21.61 14.45
CA LEU A 157 -8.54 21.01 14.53
C LEU A 157 -8.03 20.94 15.98
N VAL A 158 -8.35 21.94 16.81
CA VAL A 158 -8.02 21.94 18.23
C VAL A 158 -8.79 20.83 18.96
N ILE A 159 -10.10 20.67 18.71
CA ILE A 159 -10.86 19.52 19.22
C ILE A 159 -10.27 18.20 18.72
N GLY A 160 -9.87 18.16 17.45
CA GLY A 160 -9.18 17.00 16.86
C GLY A 160 -7.89 16.63 17.60
N SER A 161 -7.13 17.62 18.08
CA SER A 161 -5.94 17.38 18.90
C SER A 161 -6.26 16.72 20.25
N GLN A 162 -7.38 17.08 20.88
CA GLN A 162 -7.83 16.45 22.13
C GLN A 162 -8.20 14.98 21.89
N ILE A 163 -8.93 14.70 20.81
CA ILE A 163 -9.27 13.32 20.42
C ILE A 163 -8.00 12.52 20.12
N ALA A 164 -7.01 13.11 19.44
CA ALA A 164 -5.74 12.44 19.16
C ALA A 164 -4.97 12.07 20.44
N GLU A 165 -5.04 12.90 21.49
CA GLU A 165 -4.47 12.59 22.81
C GLU A 165 -5.17 11.40 23.46
N GLU A 166 -6.51 11.39 23.46
CA GLU A 166 -7.30 10.27 23.98
C GLU A 166 -6.99 8.95 23.27
N LEU A 167 -6.82 8.98 21.94
CA LEU A 167 -6.42 7.80 21.17
C LEU A 167 -5.02 7.31 21.60
N ARG A 168 -4.06 8.22 21.78
CA ARG A 168 -2.70 7.87 22.24
C ARG A 168 -2.71 7.34 23.67
N GLU A 169 -3.46 7.96 24.59
CA GLU A 169 -3.62 7.48 25.96
C GLU A 169 -4.26 6.10 25.99
N ALA A 170 -5.28 5.84 25.19
CA ALA A 170 -5.91 4.53 25.10
C ALA A 170 -4.93 3.46 24.60
N ILE A 171 -4.14 3.76 23.57
CA ILE A 171 -3.08 2.87 23.07
C ILE A 171 -2.07 2.56 24.17
N TYR A 172 -1.62 3.58 24.91
CA TYR A 172 -0.67 3.39 26.00
C TYR A 172 -1.26 2.58 27.16
N ALA A 173 -2.45 2.95 27.64
CA ALA A 173 -3.10 2.32 28.78
C ALA A 173 -3.44 0.84 28.53
N ARG A 174 -3.87 0.49 27.31
CA ARG A 174 -4.31 -0.88 26.99
C ARG A 174 -3.22 -1.77 26.40
N LEU A 175 -2.28 -1.20 25.64
CA LEU A 175 -1.29 -1.96 24.88
C LEU A 175 0.16 -1.67 25.28
N GLY A 176 0.39 -0.67 26.14
CA GLY A 176 1.74 -0.27 26.56
C GLY A 176 2.59 0.36 25.46
N LEU A 177 1.96 0.77 24.36
CA LEU A 177 2.63 1.37 23.22
C LEU A 177 2.61 2.89 23.29
N THR A 178 3.65 3.53 22.77
CA THR A 178 3.70 4.98 22.55
C THR A 178 3.80 5.28 21.07
N GLY A 179 3.37 6.46 20.68
CA GLY A 179 3.44 6.89 19.28
C GLY A 179 3.20 8.38 19.14
N CYS A 180 3.48 8.85 17.94
CA CYS A 180 3.21 10.23 17.57
C CYS A 180 1.87 10.36 16.85
N ALA A 181 1.23 11.51 16.96
CA ALA A 181 0.01 11.82 16.22
C ALA A 181 0.12 13.14 15.45
N GLY A 182 -0.46 13.19 14.25
CA GLY A 182 -0.60 14.39 13.46
C GLY A 182 -2.07 14.64 13.16
N VAL A 183 -2.55 15.86 13.42
CA VAL A 183 -3.93 16.26 13.17
C VAL A 183 -3.96 17.32 12.08
N ALA A 184 -4.69 17.06 10.99
CA ALA A 184 -4.82 17.99 9.87
C ALA A 184 -6.13 17.80 9.09
N SER A 185 -6.30 18.53 7.99
CA SER A 185 -7.50 18.49 7.15
C SER A 185 -7.56 17.34 6.15
N ASN A 186 -6.47 16.58 5.98
CA ASN A 186 -6.40 15.42 5.07
C ASN A 186 -5.30 14.42 5.48
N LYS A 187 -5.23 13.27 4.78
CA LYS A 187 -4.26 12.19 5.08
C LYS A 187 -2.81 12.63 4.84
N LEU A 188 -2.53 13.25 3.68
CA LEU A 188 -1.19 13.76 3.38
C LEU A 188 -0.62 14.64 4.51
N LEU A 189 -1.35 15.69 4.89
CA LEU A 189 -0.89 16.68 5.86
C LEU A 189 -0.82 16.11 7.28
N SER A 190 -1.78 15.27 7.68
CA SER A 190 -1.76 14.62 9.00
C SER A 190 -0.55 13.70 9.12
N LYS A 191 -0.21 12.95 8.06
CA LYS A 191 1.01 12.14 8.01
C LYS A 191 2.27 12.99 8.13
N LEU A 192 2.38 14.06 7.32
CA LEU A 192 3.56 14.93 7.32
C LEU A 192 3.80 15.60 8.68
N VAL A 193 2.74 16.14 9.31
CA VAL A 193 2.87 16.86 10.58
C VAL A 193 3.08 15.94 11.79
N SER A 194 2.63 14.68 11.72
CA SER A 194 2.81 13.71 12.83
C SER A 194 4.27 13.46 13.19
N GLY A 195 5.18 13.63 12.23
CA GLY A 195 6.61 13.37 12.41
C GLY A 195 7.41 14.57 12.92
N THR A 196 6.80 15.74 13.13
CA THR A 196 7.52 16.98 13.50
C THR A 196 8.15 16.88 14.88
N PHE A 197 7.41 16.38 15.87
CA PHE A 197 7.89 16.20 17.23
C PHE A 197 7.85 14.72 17.59
N LYS A 198 9.03 14.10 17.75
CA LYS A 198 9.19 12.68 18.15
C LYS A 198 10.21 12.59 19.30
N PRO A 199 10.15 11.56 20.17
CA PRO A 199 9.11 10.52 20.31
C PRO A 199 7.84 10.99 21.02
N ASN A 200 6.81 10.14 21.01
CA ASN A 200 5.62 10.16 21.87
C ASN A 200 4.94 11.54 22.04
N GLN A 201 4.85 12.31 20.95
CA GLN A 201 4.27 13.65 20.96
C GLN A 201 3.25 13.80 19.84
N GLN A 202 2.49 14.88 19.83
CA GLN A 202 1.51 15.13 18.79
C GLN A 202 1.54 16.57 18.32
N THR A 203 1.14 16.77 17.07
CA THR A 203 1.18 18.06 16.41
C THR A 203 -0.09 18.30 15.61
N VAL A 204 -0.73 19.46 15.79
CA VAL A 204 -1.83 19.92 14.94
C VAL A 204 -1.30 20.90 13.89
N LEU A 205 -1.75 20.73 12.65
CA LEU A 205 -1.45 21.64 11.54
C LEU A 205 -2.66 22.53 11.26
N LEU A 206 -2.48 23.83 11.39
CA LEU A 206 -3.46 24.83 10.97
C LEU A 206 -3.28 25.18 9.48
N PRO A 207 -4.35 25.59 8.76
CA PRO A 207 -4.33 25.76 7.30
C PRO A 207 -3.23 26.69 6.77
N GLU A 208 -2.94 27.78 7.48
CA GLU A 208 -2.01 28.83 7.06
C GLU A 208 -0.55 28.36 7.06
N SER A 209 -0.19 27.44 7.95
CA SER A 209 1.15 26.83 7.98
C SER A 209 1.32 25.65 7.01
N CYS A 210 0.31 25.32 6.19
CA CYS A 210 0.38 24.20 5.25
C CYS A 210 1.57 24.33 4.28
N GLN A 211 1.73 25.51 3.66
CA GLN A 211 2.82 25.72 2.71
C GLN A 211 4.19 25.74 3.39
N ASP A 212 4.29 26.20 4.64
CA ASP A 212 5.54 26.16 5.39
C ASP A 212 5.97 24.72 5.69
N LEU A 213 5.02 23.86 6.08
CA LEU A 213 5.27 22.43 6.25
C LEU A 213 5.78 21.78 4.96
N LEU A 214 5.14 22.06 3.83
CA LEU A 214 5.53 21.48 2.53
C LEU A 214 6.90 21.97 2.07
N ARG A 215 7.22 23.26 2.25
CA ARG A 215 8.53 23.83 1.92
C ARG A 215 9.64 23.32 2.83
N SER A 216 9.33 22.90 4.06
CA SER A 216 10.31 22.31 4.98
C SER A 216 10.84 20.94 4.53
N LEU A 217 10.20 20.30 3.54
CA LEU A 217 10.65 19.01 3.02
C LEU A 217 11.91 19.19 2.16
N GLU A 218 13.03 18.64 2.65
CA GLU A 218 14.34 18.68 1.98
C GLU A 218 14.34 18.04 0.58
N HIS A 219 13.42 17.12 0.31
CA HIS A 219 13.39 16.36 -0.94
C HIS A 219 11.96 15.97 -1.33
N ILE A 220 11.66 15.97 -2.63
CA ILE A 220 10.33 15.65 -3.15
C ILE A 220 9.85 14.23 -2.81
N GLN A 221 10.78 13.28 -2.65
CA GLN A 221 10.49 11.90 -2.23
C GLN A 221 9.91 11.82 -0.80
N LYS A 222 10.04 12.89 0.00
CA LYS A 222 9.46 12.95 1.34
C LYS A 222 7.95 13.18 1.31
N VAL A 223 7.38 13.60 0.18
CA VAL A 223 5.93 13.73 0.00
C VAL A 223 5.30 12.33 -0.13
N PRO A 224 4.45 11.89 0.81
CA PRO A 224 3.72 10.63 0.69
C PRO A 224 2.98 10.52 -0.65
N GLY A 225 3.18 9.42 -1.35
CA GLY A 225 2.61 9.21 -2.69
C GLY A 225 3.54 9.57 -3.86
N ILE A 226 4.73 10.10 -3.59
CA ILE A 226 5.83 10.27 -4.57
C ILE A 226 6.98 9.32 -4.20
N GLY A 227 7.02 8.15 -4.85
CA GLY A 227 8.04 7.13 -4.60
C GLY A 227 9.30 7.29 -5.45
N TYR A 228 10.30 6.45 -5.18
CA TYR A 228 11.63 6.47 -5.83
C TYR A 228 11.59 6.61 -7.36
N LYS A 229 10.79 5.78 -8.06
CA LYS A 229 10.70 5.82 -9.53
C LYS A 229 10.18 7.16 -10.05
N THR A 230 9.12 7.68 -9.42
CA THR A 230 8.53 8.97 -9.78
C THR A 230 9.52 10.10 -9.48
N THR A 231 10.16 10.07 -8.32
CA THR A 231 11.24 11.00 -7.96
C THR A 231 12.36 11.01 -9.00
N LYS A 232 12.89 9.85 -9.40
CA LYS A 232 13.93 9.79 -10.44
C LYS A 232 13.47 10.36 -11.78
N ARG A 233 12.21 10.13 -12.17
CA ARG A 233 11.66 10.75 -13.38
C ARG A 233 11.54 12.27 -13.24
N LEU A 234 11.09 12.77 -12.09
CA LEU A 234 11.01 14.21 -11.81
C LEU A 234 12.40 14.87 -11.81
N GLU A 235 13.40 14.23 -11.23
CA GLU A 235 14.79 14.70 -11.24
C GLU A 235 15.32 14.86 -12.68
N THR A 236 15.00 13.93 -13.59
CA THR A 236 15.38 14.06 -15.02
C THR A 236 14.69 15.22 -15.74
N LEU A 237 13.57 15.71 -15.20
CA LEU A 237 12.86 16.90 -15.69
C LEU A 237 13.30 18.19 -15.00
N GLY A 238 14.31 18.12 -14.13
CA GLY A 238 14.84 19.25 -13.37
C GLY A 238 14.03 19.61 -12.12
N VAL A 239 13.04 18.80 -11.73
CA VAL A 239 12.22 19.01 -10.52
C VAL A 239 12.92 18.40 -9.32
N ARG A 240 13.39 19.23 -8.38
CA ARG A 240 14.19 18.78 -7.21
C ARG A 240 13.42 18.90 -5.90
N ASN A 241 12.60 19.94 -5.76
CA ASN A 241 11.88 20.24 -4.53
C ASN A 241 10.37 20.46 -4.80
N VAL A 242 9.61 20.71 -3.72
CA VAL A 242 8.15 20.89 -3.79
C VAL A 242 7.76 22.13 -4.61
N CYS A 243 8.47 23.25 -4.44
CA CYS A 243 8.22 24.48 -5.19
C CYS A 243 8.43 24.29 -6.69
N ASP A 244 9.46 23.55 -7.08
CA ASP A 244 9.71 23.21 -8.49
C ASP A 244 8.51 22.44 -9.06
N LEU A 245 7.98 21.45 -8.34
CA LEU A 245 6.83 20.66 -8.79
C LEU A 245 5.55 21.50 -8.86
N GLN A 246 5.34 22.41 -7.90
CA GLN A 246 4.21 23.34 -7.91
C GLN A 246 4.24 24.24 -9.16
N ALA A 247 5.41 24.78 -9.52
CA ALA A 247 5.60 25.65 -10.67
C ALA A 247 5.71 24.89 -12.01
N PHE A 248 5.86 23.56 -11.98
CA PHE A 248 6.12 22.78 -13.19
C PHE A 248 4.89 22.74 -14.12
N PRO A 249 5.04 22.92 -15.44
CA PRO A 249 3.91 22.92 -16.37
C PRO A 249 3.15 21.58 -16.39
N SER A 250 1.85 21.61 -16.06
CA SER A 250 1.01 20.40 -15.97
C SER A 250 0.99 19.60 -17.26
N ALA A 251 0.92 20.25 -18.43
CA ALA A 251 0.90 19.57 -19.72
C ALA A 251 2.15 18.70 -19.98
N VAL A 252 3.33 19.15 -19.50
CA VAL A 252 4.58 18.38 -19.62
C VAL A 252 4.56 17.23 -18.62
N LEU A 253 4.11 17.47 -17.39
CA LEU A 253 4.01 16.44 -16.37
C LEU A 253 3.06 15.30 -16.76
N GLU A 254 1.90 15.64 -17.34
CA GLU A 254 0.90 14.70 -17.84
C GLU A 254 1.45 13.85 -19.00
N LYS A 255 2.23 14.45 -19.90
CA LYS A 255 2.90 13.73 -20.99
C LYS A 255 3.93 12.72 -20.46
N GLU A 256 4.66 13.08 -19.41
CA GLU A 256 5.76 12.26 -18.88
C GLU A 256 5.33 11.17 -17.89
N LEU A 257 4.29 11.43 -17.09
CA LEU A 257 3.87 10.55 -15.99
C LEU A 257 2.47 9.95 -16.21
N GLY A 258 1.77 10.39 -17.24
CA GLY A 258 0.35 10.11 -17.46
C GLY A 258 -0.55 11.05 -16.66
N VAL A 259 -1.70 11.39 -17.25
CA VAL A 259 -2.66 12.39 -16.75
C VAL A 259 -2.99 12.22 -15.27
N SER A 260 -3.45 11.02 -14.87
CA SER A 260 -3.89 10.76 -13.50
C SER A 260 -2.76 10.93 -12.47
N ASN A 261 -1.55 10.44 -12.76
CA ASN A 261 -0.44 10.54 -11.83
C ASN A 261 0.08 11.98 -11.73
N ALA A 262 0.22 12.67 -12.86
CA ALA A 262 0.67 14.05 -12.91
C ALA A 262 -0.24 14.97 -12.08
N GLN A 263 -1.55 14.91 -12.31
CA GLN A 263 -2.53 15.69 -11.56
C GLN A 263 -2.49 15.36 -10.07
N ARG A 264 -2.42 14.07 -9.72
CA ARG A 264 -2.33 13.64 -8.33
C ARG A 264 -1.08 14.18 -7.64
N ILE A 265 0.11 13.97 -8.19
CA ILE A 265 1.34 14.42 -7.51
C ILE A 265 1.45 15.94 -7.45
N GLN A 266 0.92 16.65 -8.44
CA GLN A 266 0.90 18.11 -8.42
C GLN A 266 -0.07 18.62 -7.36
N LYS A 267 -1.25 18.01 -7.17
CA LYS A 267 -2.11 18.30 -6.01
C LYS A 267 -1.40 18.05 -4.67
N LEU A 268 -0.72 16.91 -4.55
CA LEU A 268 0.04 16.58 -3.33
C LEU A 268 1.14 17.61 -3.04
N SER A 269 1.75 18.23 -4.06
CA SER A 269 2.75 19.28 -3.85
C SER A 269 2.15 20.55 -3.26
N TYR A 270 0.85 20.81 -3.46
CA TYR A 270 0.12 21.91 -2.81
C TYR A 270 -0.49 21.52 -1.44
N GLY A 271 -0.31 20.28 -0.98
CA GLY A 271 -0.94 19.79 0.26
C GLY A 271 -2.37 19.33 0.07
N GLU A 272 -2.84 19.23 -1.17
CA GLU A 272 -4.20 18.81 -1.51
C GLU A 272 -4.26 17.29 -1.64
N ASP A 273 -5.12 16.67 -0.84
CA ASP A 273 -5.36 15.22 -0.86
C ASP A 273 -6.84 14.93 -0.58
N ASP A 274 -7.58 14.68 -1.65
CA ASP A 274 -9.01 14.36 -1.62
C ASP A 274 -9.28 12.89 -1.26
N SER A 275 -8.24 12.06 -1.06
CA SER A 275 -8.44 10.65 -0.78
C SER A 275 -9.13 10.44 0.59
N PRO A 276 -10.15 9.57 0.67
CA PRO A 276 -10.82 9.28 1.93
C PRO A 276 -9.97 8.37 2.81
N VAL A 277 -10.25 8.38 4.12
CA VAL A 277 -9.82 7.31 5.03
C VAL A 277 -10.72 6.10 4.78
N THR A 278 -10.14 5.00 4.32
CA THR A 278 -10.86 3.78 3.95
C THR A 278 -10.60 2.68 4.98
N PRO A 279 -11.65 2.11 5.61
CA PRO A 279 -11.47 0.99 6.52
C PRO A 279 -10.71 -0.14 5.84
N SER A 280 -9.56 -0.52 6.39
CA SER A 280 -8.72 -1.55 5.74
C SER A 280 -9.36 -2.94 5.77
N GLY A 281 -10.25 -3.19 6.73
CA GLY A 281 -10.89 -4.48 6.93
C GLY A 281 -9.88 -5.61 7.19
N PRO A 282 -10.29 -6.87 7.01
CA PRO A 282 -9.37 -8.00 7.13
C PRO A 282 -8.33 -7.99 5.98
N PRO A 283 -7.15 -8.58 6.19
CA PRO A 283 -6.08 -8.58 5.19
C PRO A 283 -6.55 -9.20 3.86
N GLN A 284 -6.11 -8.62 2.74
CA GLN A 284 -6.48 -9.06 1.38
C GLN A 284 -5.62 -10.21 0.87
N SER A 285 -4.45 -10.42 1.48
CA SER A 285 -3.50 -11.48 1.16
C SER A 285 -2.63 -11.82 2.36
N PHE A 286 -2.17 -13.06 2.40
CA PHE A 286 -1.15 -13.55 3.32
C PHE A 286 0.08 -13.92 2.50
N SER A 287 1.23 -13.37 2.85
CA SER A 287 2.50 -13.74 2.23
C SER A 287 3.59 -13.85 3.28
N ASP A 288 4.52 -14.76 3.03
CA ASP A 288 5.79 -14.86 3.72
C ASP A 288 6.90 -14.85 2.66
N GLU A 289 8.05 -14.33 3.06
CA GLU A 289 9.19 -14.09 2.20
C GLU A 289 10.46 -14.45 2.95
N ASP A 290 11.38 -15.13 2.27
CA ASP A 290 12.74 -15.35 2.75
C ASP A 290 13.73 -14.80 1.73
N SER A 291 14.66 -13.99 2.21
CA SER A 291 15.79 -13.45 1.45
C SER A 291 17.08 -14.12 1.90
N PHE A 292 17.89 -14.55 0.94
CA PHE A 292 19.10 -15.33 1.21
C PHE A 292 20.22 -14.96 0.23
N LYS A 293 21.45 -15.34 0.57
CA LYS A 293 22.63 -15.00 -0.26
C LYS A 293 22.63 -15.75 -1.59
N LYS A 294 22.30 -17.04 -1.56
CA LYS A 294 22.29 -17.92 -2.74
C LYS A 294 21.33 -19.08 -2.50
N CYS A 295 20.51 -19.35 -3.51
CA CYS A 295 19.81 -20.62 -3.69
C CYS A 295 19.95 -21.00 -5.17
N SER A 296 20.47 -22.19 -5.44
CA SER A 296 20.90 -22.58 -6.80
C SER A 296 20.57 -24.02 -7.17
N SER A 297 19.79 -24.72 -6.33
CA SER A 297 19.30 -26.06 -6.64
C SER A 297 17.79 -26.13 -6.49
N GLU A 298 17.15 -27.01 -7.26
CA GLU A 298 15.70 -27.19 -7.17
C GLU A 298 15.27 -27.75 -5.79
N VAL A 299 16.14 -28.57 -5.18
CA VAL A 299 15.92 -29.14 -3.85
C VAL A 299 15.84 -28.03 -2.80
N GLU A 300 16.80 -27.10 -2.78
CA GLU A 300 16.78 -25.95 -1.87
C GLU A 300 15.54 -25.07 -2.08
N VAL A 301 15.13 -24.85 -3.34
CA VAL A 301 13.92 -24.08 -3.65
C VAL A 301 12.68 -24.76 -3.05
N LYS A 302 12.59 -26.08 -3.18
CA LYS A 302 11.49 -26.88 -2.65
C LYS A 302 11.43 -26.81 -1.12
N GLU A 303 12.56 -27.03 -0.45
CA GLU A 303 12.67 -26.96 1.03
C GLU A 303 12.24 -25.58 1.56
N LYS A 304 12.69 -24.50 0.90
CA LYS A 304 12.28 -23.13 1.27
C LYS A 304 10.80 -22.86 1.04
N ILE A 305 10.22 -23.39 -0.03
CA ILE A 305 8.77 -23.28 -0.26
C ILE A 305 7.99 -24.03 0.83
N GLU A 306 8.44 -25.22 1.22
CA GLU A 306 7.84 -26.00 2.32
C GLU A 306 7.87 -25.21 3.64
N GLU A 307 9.01 -24.62 4.00
CA GLU A 307 9.17 -23.78 5.20
C GLU A 307 8.20 -22.59 5.19
N LEU A 308 8.11 -21.86 4.06
CA LEU A 308 7.20 -20.71 3.92
C LEU A 308 5.73 -21.14 4.02
N LEU A 309 5.37 -22.32 3.49
CA LEU A 309 4.01 -22.83 3.53
C LEU A 309 3.57 -23.18 4.95
N HIS A 310 4.45 -23.76 5.79
CA HIS A 310 4.09 -24.11 7.17
C HIS A 310 3.55 -22.90 7.95
N ASN A 311 4.28 -21.78 7.91
CA ASN A 311 3.87 -20.54 8.61
C ASN A 311 2.63 -19.90 7.99
N LEU A 312 2.52 -19.91 6.66
CA LEU A 312 1.36 -19.35 5.96
C LEU A 312 0.08 -20.13 6.23
N LEU A 313 0.14 -21.45 6.28
CA LEU A 313 -1.03 -22.29 6.51
C LEU A 313 -1.61 -22.12 7.91
N ASP A 314 -0.76 -21.99 8.95
CA ASP A 314 -1.20 -21.67 10.31
C ASP A 314 -1.94 -20.31 10.35
N ARG A 315 -1.43 -19.31 9.63
CA ARG A 315 -2.06 -17.99 9.55
C ARG A 315 -3.40 -18.00 8.80
N ILE A 316 -3.49 -18.77 7.71
CA ILE A 316 -4.74 -18.94 6.96
C ILE A 316 -5.78 -19.68 7.81
N ASP A 317 -5.37 -20.69 8.57
CA ASP A 317 -6.25 -21.42 9.49
C ASP A 317 -6.85 -20.50 10.56
N LYS A 318 -6.00 -19.70 11.22
CA LYS A 318 -6.42 -18.70 12.21
C LYS A 318 -7.36 -17.62 11.65
N ASP A 319 -7.16 -17.21 10.40
CA ASP A 319 -8.02 -16.22 9.73
C ASP A 319 -9.39 -16.79 9.36
N GLY A 320 -9.50 -18.10 9.14
CA GLY A 320 -10.76 -18.81 8.86
C GLY A 320 -11.33 -18.60 7.46
N ARG A 321 -10.79 -17.68 6.64
CA ARG A 321 -11.16 -17.53 5.22
C ARG A 321 -10.31 -18.44 4.34
N GLN A 322 -10.84 -18.80 3.18
CA GLN A 322 -10.19 -19.70 2.24
C GLN A 322 -9.52 -18.96 1.08
N PRO A 323 -8.23 -19.20 0.81
CA PRO A 323 -7.56 -18.62 -0.34
C PRO A 323 -7.97 -19.33 -1.63
N HIS A 324 -8.13 -18.55 -2.70
CA HIS A 324 -8.49 -19.08 -4.02
C HIS A 324 -7.37 -18.90 -5.05
N THR A 325 -6.30 -18.20 -4.68
CA THR A 325 -5.15 -17.95 -5.56
C THR A 325 -3.86 -18.09 -4.77
N VAL A 326 -2.89 -18.77 -5.38
CA VAL A 326 -1.53 -18.88 -4.87
C VAL A 326 -0.56 -18.26 -5.87
N ARG A 327 0.44 -17.53 -5.36
CA ARG A 327 1.46 -16.84 -6.13
C ARG A 327 2.84 -17.17 -5.58
N LEU A 328 3.77 -17.48 -6.48
CA LEU A 328 5.20 -17.57 -6.20
C LEU A 328 5.90 -16.34 -6.77
N THR A 329 6.78 -15.74 -5.97
CA THR A 329 7.64 -14.63 -6.39
C THR A 329 9.09 -15.00 -6.13
N ILE A 330 9.97 -14.70 -7.09
CA ILE A 330 11.41 -14.94 -7.01
C ILE A 330 12.17 -13.64 -7.27
N ARG A 331 13.42 -13.57 -6.78
CA ARG A 331 14.40 -12.58 -7.24
C ARG A 331 15.67 -13.30 -7.66
N GLN A 332 16.05 -13.16 -8.92
CA GLN A 332 17.33 -13.65 -9.42
C GLN A 332 18.44 -12.66 -9.07
N PHE A 333 19.64 -13.16 -8.81
CA PHE A 333 20.80 -12.32 -8.64
C PHE A 333 21.09 -11.57 -9.95
N SER A 334 21.32 -10.27 -9.82
CA SER A 334 21.76 -9.41 -10.92
C SER A 334 22.88 -8.50 -10.41
N SER A 335 23.93 -8.34 -11.22
CA SER A 335 25.05 -7.45 -10.90
C SER A 335 24.64 -5.98 -10.95
N THR A 336 23.72 -5.62 -11.84
CA THR A 336 23.24 -4.25 -12.08
C THR A 336 22.06 -3.88 -11.19
N ASP A 337 21.10 -4.78 -11.01
CA ASP A 337 19.83 -4.53 -10.31
C ASP A 337 19.63 -5.48 -9.12
N LYS A 338 20.57 -5.43 -8.18
CA LYS A 338 20.68 -6.37 -7.05
C LYS A 338 19.39 -6.60 -6.25
N TRP A 339 18.47 -5.63 -6.22
CA TRP A 339 17.33 -5.64 -5.29
C TRP A 339 15.94 -5.57 -5.93
N PHE A 340 15.81 -5.11 -7.18
CA PHE A 340 14.54 -4.69 -7.76
C PHE A 340 13.89 -5.67 -8.74
N ASN A 341 14.66 -6.62 -9.29
CA ASN A 341 14.18 -7.53 -10.34
C ASN A 341 13.45 -8.74 -9.74
N ARG A 342 12.21 -8.50 -9.31
CA ARG A 342 11.29 -9.55 -8.84
C ARG A 342 10.40 -10.04 -9.98
N GLU A 343 10.28 -11.35 -10.11
CA GLU A 343 9.38 -12.01 -11.05
C GLU A 343 8.36 -12.85 -10.28
N SER A 344 7.12 -12.91 -10.77
CA SER A 344 6.08 -13.72 -10.13
C SER A 344 5.21 -14.46 -11.13
N ARG A 345 4.66 -15.58 -10.68
CA ARG A 345 3.61 -16.35 -11.37
C ARG A 345 2.57 -16.78 -10.35
N GLN A 346 1.31 -16.84 -10.79
CA GLN A 346 0.19 -17.20 -9.93
C GLN A 346 -0.79 -18.13 -10.66
N CYS A 347 -1.53 -18.93 -9.91
CA CYS A 347 -2.62 -19.73 -10.45
C CYS A 347 -3.75 -19.91 -9.42
N PRO A 348 -4.96 -20.29 -9.88
CA PRO A 348 -6.02 -20.71 -8.98
C PRO A 348 -5.62 -21.94 -8.16
N ILE A 349 -6.09 -22.03 -6.92
CA ILE A 349 -5.94 -23.23 -6.10
C ILE A 349 -7.02 -24.24 -6.51
N PRO A 350 -6.68 -25.52 -6.77
CA PRO A 350 -7.67 -26.54 -7.09
C PRO A 350 -8.78 -26.65 -6.04
N PRO A 351 -10.07 -26.71 -6.42
CA PRO A 351 -11.19 -26.68 -5.47
C PRO A 351 -11.14 -27.76 -4.38
N HIS A 352 -10.64 -28.96 -4.71
CA HIS A 352 -10.49 -30.06 -3.75
C HIS A 352 -9.41 -29.79 -2.68
N LEU A 353 -8.43 -28.92 -2.96
CA LEU A 353 -7.46 -28.46 -1.96
C LEU A 353 -8.05 -27.34 -1.10
N ILE A 354 -8.84 -26.43 -1.69
CA ILE A 354 -9.50 -25.34 -0.97
C ILE A 354 -10.34 -25.90 0.19
N GLN A 355 -11.06 -27.00 -0.03
CA GLN A 355 -11.90 -27.65 0.99
C GLN A 355 -11.12 -28.26 2.17
N LYS A 356 -9.80 -28.48 2.01
CA LYS A 356 -8.94 -29.05 3.06
C LYS A 356 -8.29 -28.01 3.96
N PHE A 357 -8.29 -26.73 3.56
CA PHE A 357 -7.84 -25.64 4.43
C PHE A 357 -8.69 -25.62 5.71
N GLY A 358 -8.01 -25.66 6.86
CA GLY A 358 -8.60 -25.64 8.20
C GLY A 358 -9.15 -26.95 8.76
N LYS A 359 -8.91 -28.09 8.09
CA LYS A 359 -9.23 -29.42 8.63
C LYS A 359 -8.00 -30.32 8.77
N GLU A 360 -7.12 -30.30 7.77
CA GLU A 360 -5.95 -31.19 7.69
C GLU A 360 -4.78 -30.46 6.99
N SER A 361 -4.28 -29.38 7.59
CA SER A 361 -3.29 -28.49 6.96
C SER A 361 -2.00 -29.23 6.49
N SER A 362 -1.58 -30.28 7.20
CA SER A 362 -0.42 -31.11 6.81
C SER A 362 -0.61 -31.84 5.47
N ASN A 363 -1.85 -32.23 5.15
CA ASN A 363 -2.18 -33.00 3.93
C ASN A 363 -2.28 -32.12 2.67
N VAL A 364 -2.15 -30.79 2.82
CA VAL A 364 -2.25 -29.81 1.72
C VAL A 364 -0.87 -29.34 1.25
N ILE A 365 0.18 -29.49 2.08
CA ILE A 365 1.53 -28.98 1.79
C ILE A 365 2.09 -29.60 0.51
N SER A 366 2.21 -30.93 0.44
CA SER A 366 2.79 -31.59 -0.74
C SER A 366 2.09 -31.20 -2.05
N PRO A 367 0.75 -31.22 -2.17
CA PRO A 367 0.06 -30.73 -3.36
C PRO A 367 0.34 -29.26 -3.70
N LEU A 368 0.47 -28.38 -2.69
CA LEU A 368 0.80 -26.97 -2.90
C LEU A 368 2.24 -26.77 -3.35
N VAL A 369 3.17 -27.53 -2.78
CA VAL A 369 4.58 -27.55 -3.21
C VAL A 369 4.66 -27.93 -4.68
N ASP A 370 3.98 -28.99 -5.11
CA ASP A 370 3.96 -29.39 -6.53
C ASP A 370 3.42 -28.29 -7.45
N ILE A 371 2.37 -27.57 -7.01
CA ILE A 371 1.83 -26.43 -7.76
C ILE A 371 2.87 -25.30 -7.84
N LEU A 372 3.49 -24.94 -6.72
CA LEU A 372 4.48 -23.86 -6.66
C LEU A 372 5.75 -24.21 -7.46
N MET A 373 6.21 -25.46 -7.43
CA MET A 373 7.34 -25.92 -8.24
C MET A 373 7.03 -25.88 -9.74
N LYS A 374 5.78 -26.15 -10.16
CA LYS A 374 5.35 -25.91 -11.54
C LYS A 374 5.36 -24.43 -11.93
N LEU A 375 5.04 -23.52 -11.00
CA LEU A 375 5.17 -22.08 -11.23
C LEU A 375 6.65 -21.65 -11.29
N PHE A 376 7.50 -22.24 -10.45
CA PHE A 376 8.93 -22.00 -10.44
C PHE A 376 9.59 -22.38 -11.79
N ARG A 377 9.32 -23.58 -12.30
CA ARG A 377 9.83 -24.05 -13.61
C ARG A 377 9.30 -23.26 -14.82
N LYS A 378 8.27 -22.42 -14.64
CA LYS A 378 7.81 -21.46 -15.65
C LYS A 378 8.57 -20.13 -15.62
N MET A 379 9.35 -19.88 -14.56
CA MET A 379 10.17 -18.68 -14.39
C MET A 379 11.66 -18.98 -14.59
N ILE A 380 12.12 -20.16 -14.15
CA ILE A 380 13.52 -20.59 -14.23
C ILE A 380 13.65 -21.80 -15.15
N ASP A 381 14.60 -21.72 -16.08
CA ASP A 381 15.10 -22.88 -16.81
C ASP A 381 16.08 -23.63 -15.91
N VAL A 382 15.67 -24.78 -15.41
CA VAL A 382 16.43 -25.59 -14.44
C VAL A 382 17.59 -26.36 -15.06
N GLU A 383 17.63 -26.46 -16.40
CA GLU A 383 18.76 -27.05 -17.12
C GLU A 383 19.97 -26.11 -17.15
N LEU A 384 19.74 -24.82 -16.86
CA LEU A 384 20.79 -23.81 -16.75
C LEU A 384 21.08 -23.48 -15.28
N PRO A 385 22.35 -23.12 -14.94
CA PRO A 385 22.66 -22.63 -13.61
C PRO A 385 21.87 -21.36 -13.28
N PHE A 386 21.26 -21.32 -12.11
CA PHE A 386 20.55 -20.15 -11.61
C PHE A 386 21.02 -19.76 -10.21
N HIS A 387 20.77 -18.49 -9.84
CA HIS A 387 21.11 -17.95 -8.53
C HIS A 387 19.97 -17.07 -8.04
N LEU A 388 19.15 -17.59 -7.14
CA LEU A 388 18.11 -16.83 -6.47
C LEU A 388 18.64 -16.14 -5.21
N THR A 389 18.01 -15.02 -4.86
CA THR A 389 18.28 -14.25 -3.64
C THR A 389 17.03 -14.03 -2.78
N LEU A 390 15.87 -14.50 -3.25
CA LEU A 390 14.58 -14.34 -2.57
C LEU A 390 13.57 -15.35 -3.10
N LEU A 391 12.77 -15.89 -2.19
CA LEU A 391 11.52 -16.60 -2.47
C LEU A 391 10.40 -16.00 -1.62
N SER A 392 9.22 -15.84 -2.21
CA SER A 392 8.01 -15.48 -1.48
C SER A 392 6.80 -16.25 -2.00
N VAL A 393 6.02 -16.78 -1.06
CA VAL A 393 4.74 -17.43 -1.33
C VAL A 393 3.63 -16.51 -0.84
N CYS A 394 2.57 -16.38 -1.63
CA CYS A 394 1.44 -15.52 -1.32
C CYS A 394 0.12 -16.23 -1.62
N PHE A 395 -0.77 -16.24 -0.62
CA PHE A 395 -2.18 -16.54 -0.76
C PHE A 395 -2.98 -15.25 -0.90
N SER A 396 -3.90 -15.21 -1.86
CA SER A 396 -4.77 -14.07 -2.13
C SER A 396 -6.16 -14.53 -2.58
N ASN A 397 -7.06 -13.57 -2.82
CA ASN A 397 -8.46 -13.85 -3.18
C ASN A 397 -9.13 -14.70 -2.10
N LEU A 398 -9.06 -14.19 -0.87
CA LEU A 398 -9.62 -14.84 0.32
C LEU A 398 -11.13 -14.66 0.32
N LYS A 399 -11.85 -15.75 0.60
CA LYS A 399 -13.31 -15.74 0.68
C LYS A 399 -13.77 -16.45 1.93
N ASP A 400 -14.90 -15.99 2.48
CA ASP A 400 -15.54 -16.67 3.60
C ASP A 400 -15.92 -18.09 3.20
N VAL A 401 -15.81 -19.01 4.16
CA VAL A 401 -16.29 -20.38 3.97
C VAL A 401 -17.79 -20.32 3.72
N PRO A 402 -18.32 -20.92 2.65
CA PRO A 402 -19.75 -20.92 2.39
C PRO A 402 -20.48 -21.54 3.58
N SER A 403 -21.21 -20.70 4.33
CA SER A 403 -22.00 -21.18 5.46
C SER A 403 -23.03 -22.19 4.95
N SER A 404 -23.13 -23.36 5.58
CA SER A 404 -24.16 -24.35 5.28
C SER A 404 -25.55 -23.93 5.77
N LYS A 405 -25.82 -22.62 5.92
CA LYS A 405 -27.19 -22.12 6.02
C LYS A 405 -27.77 -22.15 4.61
N LYS A 406 -28.41 -23.28 4.29
CA LYS A 406 -29.38 -23.40 3.20
C LYS A 406 -30.35 -22.22 3.28
N GLY A 407 -30.14 -21.23 2.42
CA GLY A 407 -31.09 -20.20 2.07
C GLY A 407 -31.34 -20.25 0.57
N SER A 408 -31.69 -21.44 0.06
CA SER A 408 -32.31 -21.53 -1.26
C SER A 408 -33.56 -20.65 -1.25
N ILE A 409 -33.73 -19.80 -2.26
CA ILE A 409 -34.98 -19.10 -2.63
C ILE A 409 -35.36 -17.84 -1.81
N GLY A 410 -34.66 -17.48 -0.72
CA GLY A 410 -34.98 -16.26 0.05
C GLY A 410 -34.73 -14.92 -0.67
N PHE A 411 -33.88 -14.89 -1.70
CA PHE A 411 -33.52 -13.66 -2.43
C PHE A 411 -34.58 -13.23 -3.46
N TYR A 412 -35.41 -14.16 -3.95
CA TYR A 412 -36.44 -13.88 -4.97
C TYR A 412 -37.84 -13.63 -4.40
N LEU A 413 -38.09 -13.90 -3.12
CA LEU A 413 -39.42 -13.79 -2.50
C LEU A 413 -39.65 -12.49 -1.71
N LYS A 414 -38.86 -11.45 -1.95
CA LYS A 414 -39.13 -10.12 -1.39
C LYS A 414 -39.57 -9.15 -2.49
N GLN A 415 -40.72 -9.43 -3.09
CA GLN A 415 -41.55 -8.41 -3.71
C GLN A 415 -42.90 -8.35 -3.02
N MET A 416 -43.25 -7.10 -2.66
CA MET A 416 -44.59 -6.57 -2.41
C MET A 416 -45.31 -7.08 -1.16
N SER A 417 -45.30 -6.26 -0.11
CA SER A 417 -46.42 -6.18 0.82
C SER A 417 -47.15 -4.86 0.53
N PRO A 418 -48.45 -4.88 0.22
CA PRO A 418 -49.24 -3.66 0.02
C PRO A 418 -49.56 -3.00 1.38
N PRO A 419 -49.77 -1.68 1.45
CA PRO A 419 -50.17 -1.02 2.68
C PRO A 419 -51.66 -1.31 2.97
N LEU A 420 -51.94 -1.69 4.21
CA LEU A 420 -53.29 -1.79 4.75
C LEU A 420 -53.89 -0.39 4.97
N GLY A 421 -55.10 -0.18 4.47
CA GLY A 421 -56.15 0.55 5.17
C GLY A 421 -56.36 2.03 4.80
N SER A 422 -57.29 2.28 3.86
CA SER A 422 -58.23 3.39 4.05
C SER A 422 -59.64 2.99 3.59
N SER A 423 -60.58 3.34 4.44
CA SER A 423 -62.02 3.09 4.54
C SER A 423 -62.88 2.96 3.25
N LYS A 424 -63.76 1.95 3.30
CA LYS A 424 -65.21 1.97 2.97
C LYS A 424 -65.68 2.82 1.77
N ARG A 425 -66.25 2.18 0.73
CA ARG A 425 -67.69 1.81 0.62
C ARG A 425 -67.96 1.11 -0.72
N VAL A 426 -68.76 0.06 -0.63
CA VAL A 426 -69.41 -0.71 -1.71
C VAL A 426 -70.41 0.18 -2.47
N ARG A 427 -70.45 0.03 -3.79
CA ARG A 427 -71.70 -0.04 -4.60
C ARG A 427 -71.40 -0.67 -5.95
N GLU A 428 -72.03 -1.81 -6.19
CA GLU A 428 -72.20 -2.47 -7.48
C GLU A 428 -73.08 -1.60 -8.39
N VAL A 429 -72.77 -1.59 -9.70
CA VAL A 429 -73.75 -1.47 -10.77
C VAL A 429 -73.28 -2.32 -11.95
N GLU A 430 -74.20 -3.11 -12.48
CA GLU A 430 -74.07 -4.06 -13.57
C GLU A 430 -74.04 -3.41 -14.97
N ASP A 431 -73.51 -4.21 -15.89
CA ASP A 431 -74.06 -4.57 -17.20
C ASP A 431 -73.76 -3.79 -18.50
N VAL A 432 -73.88 -4.59 -19.57
CA VAL A 432 -74.16 -4.28 -20.99
C VAL A 432 -73.02 -4.54 -22.01
N SER A 433 -72.95 -5.83 -22.39
CA SER A 433 -73.09 -6.41 -23.73
C SER A 433 -72.45 -5.83 -25.02
N GLN A 434 -71.82 -6.79 -25.73
CA GLN A 434 -71.96 -7.17 -27.15
C GLN A 434 -71.19 -6.44 -28.26
N GLY A 435 -70.62 -7.26 -29.15
CA GLY A 435 -70.21 -6.90 -30.50
C GLY A 435 -69.19 -7.86 -31.12
N GLU A 436 -69.66 -8.99 -31.64
CA GLU A 436 -68.87 -9.96 -32.44
C GLU A 436 -68.43 -9.39 -33.80
N GLY A 437 -67.34 -9.94 -34.36
CA GLY A 437 -66.93 -9.74 -35.74
C GLY A 437 -65.58 -10.41 -36.06
N SER A 438 -65.62 -11.67 -36.47
CA SER A 438 -64.51 -12.53 -36.93
C SER A 438 -64.43 -12.51 -38.49
N PRO A 439 -63.63 -13.33 -39.22
CA PRO A 439 -62.26 -13.86 -39.02
C PRO A 439 -61.38 -13.86 -40.32
N SER A 440 -60.12 -14.32 -40.17
CA SER A 440 -59.30 -15.11 -41.14
C SER A 440 -58.69 -14.35 -42.36
N TRP A 441 -57.39 -14.43 -42.68
CA TRP A 441 -56.67 -15.61 -43.18
C TRP A 441 -55.13 -15.48 -43.10
N ASN A 442 -54.50 -16.66 -43.19
CA ASN A 442 -53.09 -17.01 -43.07
C ASN A 442 -52.10 -16.39 -44.09
N GLN A 443 -50.81 -16.40 -43.72
CA GLN A 443 -49.73 -17.25 -44.30
C GLN A 443 -48.42 -16.56 -44.73
N SER A 444 -47.32 -17.12 -44.20
CA SER A 444 -45.99 -17.43 -44.78
C SER A 444 -44.93 -16.36 -45.12
N CYS A 445 -43.76 -16.57 -44.50
CA CYS A 445 -42.37 -16.63 -45.02
C CYS A 445 -41.87 -15.46 -45.93
N ASN A 446 -40.71 -14.84 -45.72
CA ASN A 446 -39.38 -15.44 -45.77
C ASN A 446 -38.26 -14.39 -45.55
N ARG A 447 -37.06 -14.92 -45.32
CA ARG A 447 -35.75 -14.30 -45.03
C ARG A 447 -35.21 -13.34 -46.10
N THR A 448 -34.29 -12.46 -45.70
CA THR A 448 -32.99 -12.32 -46.39
C THR A 448 -31.91 -11.71 -45.48
N ALA A 449 -30.72 -12.29 -45.58
CA ALA A 449 -29.47 -11.88 -44.94
C ALA A 449 -28.58 -11.13 -45.93
N THR A 450 -27.59 -10.38 -45.46
CA THR A 450 -26.34 -10.13 -46.20
C THR A 450 -25.17 -9.85 -45.25
N ALA A 451 -24.04 -10.49 -45.56
CA ALA A 451 -22.75 -10.43 -44.88
C ALA A 451 -21.71 -9.71 -45.77
N LYS A 452 -20.54 -9.35 -45.21
CA LYS A 452 -19.24 -9.19 -45.92
C LYS A 452 -18.10 -8.98 -44.91
N THR A 453 -16.80 -9.19 -45.17
CA THR A 453 -15.97 -10.35 -45.60
C THR A 453 -14.53 -10.00 -45.16
N ARG A 454 -13.70 -11.01 -44.87
CA ARG A 454 -12.27 -10.94 -44.47
C ARG A 454 -11.35 -11.21 -45.68
N LYS A 455 -10.12 -10.66 -45.72
CA LYS A 455 -9.04 -11.10 -46.63
C LYS A 455 -7.65 -10.98 -45.97
N LEU A 456 -6.75 -11.88 -46.37
CA LEU A 456 -5.39 -12.14 -45.87
C LEU A 456 -4.56 -12.70 -47.06
N SER A 457 -3.29 -12.31 -47.22
CA SER A 457 -2.21 -12.99 -48.00
C SER A 457 -0.89 -12.17 -47.95
N GLU A 458 0.25 -12.68 -47.43
CA GLU A 458 1.49 -13.17 -48.14
C GLU A 458 2.44 -12.04 -48.63
N GLU A 459 3.79 -12.06 -48.70
CA GLU A 459 4.91 -13.01 -48.47
C GLU A 459 6.28 -12.24 -48.42
N LYS A 460 7.31 -12.85 -47.77
CA LYS A 460 8.81 -12.80 -47.91
C LYS A 460 9.59 -11.64 -48.58
N LYS A 461 10.72 -11.20 -47.96
CA LYS A 461 12.13 -11.57 -48.30
C LYS A 461 13.20 -10.72 -47.57
N SER A 462 14.32 -11.37 -47.32
CA SER A 462 15.63 -10.94 -46.78
C SER A 462 16.43 -9.98 -47.69
N ASN A 463 17.31 -9.13 -47.13
CA ASN A 463 18.76 -9.16 -47.43
C ASN A 463 19.59 -8.07 -46.71
N ILE A 464 20.78 -8.52 -46.32
CA ILE A 464 21.96 -7.80 -45.80
C ILE A 464 22.62 -6.95 -46.91
N LYS A 465 23.16 -5.77 -46.58
CA LYS A 465 24.46 -5.28 -47.09
C LYS A 465 25.02 -4.08 -46.29
N LYS A 466 26.29 -4.21 -45.90
CA LYS A 466 27.20 -3.21 -45.32
C LYS A 466 27.57 -2.13 -46.35
N ALA A 467 27.84 -0.91 -45.88
CA ALA A 467 29.13 -0.20 -46.01
C ALA A 467 28.93 1.34 -45.96
N GLY A 468 29.79 2.03 -45.22
CA GLY A 468 29.94 3.48 -45.28
C GLY A 468 30.53 4.08 -44.01
N ILE A 469 31.86 4.04 -43.88
CA ILE A 469 32.63 4.83 -42.91
C ILE A 469 32.64 6.29 -43.39
N PRO A 470 32.35 7.28 -42.53
CA PRO A 470 32.87 8.63 -42.70
C PRO A 470 34.05 8.87 -41.76
N ASN A 471 35.20 9.16 -42.35
CA ASN A 471 36.37 9.76 -41.69
C ASN A 471 35.99 11.06 -40.97
N PHE A 472 36.47 11.24 -39.74
CA PHE A 472 36.57 12.54 -39.07
C PHE A 472 37.81 12.53 -38.14
N PRO A 473 38.39 13.71 -37.83
CA PRO A 473 39.79 14.01 -38.08
C PRO A 473 40.61 13.98 -36.79
N PHE A 474 41.94 14.02 -36.96
CA PHE A 474 42.96 14.21 -35.93
C PHE A 474 42.47 14.96 -34.68
N ARG A 475 42.19 14.21 -33.61
CA ARG A 475 42.24 14.69 -32.23
C ARG A 475 43.41 14.01 -31.54
N LEU A 476 44.22 14.82 -30.87
CA LEU A 476 45.43 14.43 -30.13
C LEU A 476 45.10 13.31 -29.12
N PHE A 477 45.75 12.15 -29.26
CA PHE A 477 45.68 11.07 -28.28
C PHE A 477 46.46 11.47 -27.01
N PRO A 478 45.98 11.11 -25.80
CA PRO A 478 46.75 11.25 -24.56
C PRO A 478 48.03 10.39 -24.63
N ALA A 479 49.12 10.88 -24.05
CA ALA A 479 50.45 10.27 -24.17
C ALA A 479 50.59 8.87 -23.53
N ASP A 480 49.60 8.41 -22.77
CA ASP A 480 49.68 7.20 -21.95
C ASP A 480 48.70 6.08 -22.36
N ILE A 481 48.18 6.10 -23.60
CA ILE A 481 47.29 5.03 -24.11
C ILE A 481 48.00 4.24 -25.21
N ASP A 482 48.20 2.94 -24.97
CA ASP A 482 48.69 1.99 -25.96
C ASP A 482 47.70 1.88 -27.13
N GLN A 483 48.16 2.23 -28.33
CA GLN A 483 47.33 2.32 -29.53
C GLN A 483 46.89 0.95 -30.06
N GLU A 484 47.64 -0.12 -29.78
CA GLU A 484 47.27 -1.46 -30.23
C GLU A 484 46.12 -1.99 -29.37
N VAL A 485 46.20 -1.79 -28.05
CA VAL A 485 45.13 -2.15 -27.10
C VAL A 485 43.86 -1.32 -27.36
N PHE A 486 44.00 -0.03 -27.63
CA PHE A 486 42.84 0.84 -27.89
C PHE A 486 42.06 0.42 -29.15
N ARG A 487 42.73 -0.12 -30.18
CA ARG A 487 42.06 -0.55 -31.42
C ARG A 487 41.18 -1.78 -31.23
N GLU A 488 41.54 -2.66 -30.29
CA GLU A 488 40.80 -3.90 -30.01
C GLU A 488 39.57 -3.68 -29.11
N LEU A 489 39.43 -2.49 -28.50
CA LEU A 489 38.29 -2.19 -27.63
C LEU A 489 36.97 -2.07 -28.40
N PRO A 490 35.84 -2.46 -27.78
CA PRO A 490 34.49 -2.15 -28.24
C PRO A 490 34.25 -0.65 -28.45
N GLU A 491 33.42 -0.29 -29.43
CA GLU A 491 33.20 1.10 -29.88
C GLU A 491 32.52 2.01 -28.84
N ASP A 492 31.73 1.43 -27.94
CA ASP A 492 31.14 2.10 -26.77
C ASP A 492 32.22 2.51 -25.77
N ILE A 493 33.18 1.64 -25.48
CA ILE A 493 34.30 1.92 -24.56
C ILE A 493 35.27 2.94 -25.17
N LYS A 494 35.57 2.83 -26.48
CA LYS A 494 36.39 3.83 -27.19
C LYS A 494 35.78 5.23 -27.12
N LYS A 495 34.45 5.33 -27.23
CA LYS A 495 33.73 6.60 -27.11
C LYS A 495 33.77 7.16 -25.71
N GLU A 496 33.69 6.31 -24.69
CA GLU A 496 33.78 6.72 -23.29
C GLU A 496 35.17 7.27 -22.95
N ILE A 497 36.24 6.57 -23.35
CA ILE A 497 37.64 7.01 -23.17
C ILE A 497 37.93 8.34 -23.90
N LEU A 498 37.32 8.56 -25.07
CA LEU A 498 37.45 9.82 -25.82
C LEU A 498 36.52 10.94 -25.32
N CYS A 499 35.51 10.62 -24.50
CA CYS A 499 34.54 11.56 -23.94
C CYS A 499 34.84 11.96 -22.48
N GLU A 500 35.72 11.27 -21.75
CA GLU A 500 36.14 11.64 -20.39
C GLU A 500 37.14 12.83 -20.32
N LYS A 501 37.02 13.80 -21.24
CA LYS A 501 37.63 15.13 -21.08
C LYS A 501 36.67 16.25 -21.44
#